data_AF-A0A1Q7SZX5-F1
#
_entry.id   AF-A0A1Q7SZX5-F1
#
_cell.length_a   1.000
_cell.length_b   1.000
_cell.length_c   1.000
_cell.angle_alpha   90.00
_cell.angle_beta   90.00
_cell.angle_gamma   90.00
#
_symmetry.space_group_name_H-M   'P 1'
#
loop_
_entity.id
_entity.type
_entity.pdbx_description
1 polymer ?
#
loop_
_entity_poly.entity_id
_entity_poly.type
_entity_poly.pdbx_seq_one_letter_code
_entity_poly.pdbx_strand_id
1 'polypeptide(L)'
;MGCSELHQLLMHTNWQGNERLSNAIVSHIRTCPQCDHGLVRLSEAIIADDTLNCEQCRSRFPDYYEATRPVYPLVEMSAKEIAQVAFHLSHCVSCHEEYEELVLLSELEERNEMVDL
;
A
#
# COMPACT_ATOMS: atom_id res chain seq x y z
N MET A 1 -27.20 12.92 -0.05
CA MET A 1 -27.18 11.48 -0.33
C MET A 1 -27.27 10.73 0.99
N GLY A 2 -28.16 9.75 1.11
CA GLY A 2 -28.26 8.86 2.28
C GLY A 2 -27.43 7.57 2.11
N CYS A 3 -27.23 6.82 3.19
CA CYS A 3 -26.42 5.58 3.17
C CYS A 3 -26.98 4.52 2.20
N SER A 4 -28.31 4.39 2.08
CA SER A 4 -28.95 3.46 1.15
C SER A 4 -28.71 3.84 -0.31
N GLU A 5 -28.69 5.14 -0.61
CA GLU A 5 -28.37 5.66 -1.95
C GLU A 5 -26.89 5.43 -2.27
N LEU A 6 -26.00 5.64 -1.29
CA LEU A 6 -24.58 5.29 -1.42
C LEU A 6 -24.42 3.79 -1.71
N HIS A 7 -25.10 2.93 -0.98
CA HIS A 7 -25.04 1.48 -1.19
C HIS A 7 -25.49 1.09 -2.61
N GLN A 8 -26.59 1.66 -3.10
CA GLN A 8 -27.04 1.42 -4.48
C GLN A 8 -26.03 1.89 -5.53
N LEU A 9 -25.43 3.06 -5.32
CA LEU A 9 -24.39 3.57 -6.22
C LEU A 9 -23.17 2.64 -6.26
N LEU A 10 -22.70 2.18 -5.10
CA LEU A 10 -21.53 1.29 -5.00
C LEU A 10 -21.78 -0.08 -5.64
N MET A 11 -22.99 -0.63 -5.52
CA MET A 11 -23.29 -2.01 -5.96
C MET A 11 -23.82 -2.11 -7.39
N HIS A 12 -24.46 -1.06 -7.90
CA HIS A 12 -25.24 -1.17 -9.14
C HIS A 12 -24.90 -0.11 -10.19
N THR A 13 -23.92 0.76 -9.93
CA THR A 13 -23.53 1.83 -10.85
C THR A 13 -22.04 1.75 -11.14
N ASN A 14 -21.64 1.95 -12.41
CA ASN A 14 -20.23 2.13 -12.76
C ASN A 14 -19.79 3.58 -12.43
N TRP A 15 -19.62 3.85 -11.14
CA TRP A 15 -19.24 5.19 -10.65
C TRP A 15 -17.77 5.53 -10.92
N GLN A 16 -16.91 4.53 -11.15
CA GLN A 16 -15.45 4.67 -11.27
C GLN A 16 -15.02 5.58 -12.43
N GLY A 17 -15.82 5.66 -13.50
CA GLY A 17 -15.59 6.56 -14.63
C GLY A 17 -16.31 7.91 -14.54
N ASN A 18 -17.04 8.19 -13.45
CA ASN A 18 -17.86 9.39 -13.31
C ASN A 18 -17.41 10.21 -12.11
N GLU A 19 -16.60 11.23 -12.38
CA GLU A 19 -16.00 12.11 -11.37
C GLU A 19 -17.04 12.72 -10.41
N ARG A 20 -18.22 13.11 -10.92
CA ARG A 20 -19.28 13.68 -10.08
C ARG A 20 -19.81 12.66 -9.08
N LEU A 21 -20.01 11.41 -9.50
CA LEU A 21 -20.45 10.34 -8.61
C LEU A 21 -19.36 9.96 -7.62
N SER A 22 -18.11 9.85 -8.07
CA SER A 22 -16.94 9.63 -7.19
C SER A 22 -16.83 10.70 -6.11
N ASN A 23 -16.96 11.98 -6.48
CA ASN A 23 -16.91 13.08 -5.52
C ASN A 23 -18.10 13.05 -4.54
N ALA A 24 -19.30 12.70 -5.00
CA ALA A 24 -20.46 12.55 -4.12
C ALA A 24 -20.30 11.39 -3.12
N ILE A 25 -19.74 10.26 -3.57
CA ILE A 25 -19.42 9.10 -2.73
C ILE A 25 -18.41 9.49 -1.65
N VAL A 26 -17.27 10.08 -2.04
CA VAL A 26 -16.22 10.51 -1.11
C VAL A 26 -16.75 11.54 -0.12
N SER A 27 -17.53 12.52 -0.59
CA SER A 27 -18.14 13.53 0.27
C SER A 27 -19.08 12.91 1.30
N HIS A 28 -19.91 11.93 0.90
CA HIS A 28 -20.78 11.24 1.85
C HIS A 28 -20.00 10.43 2.87
N ILE A 29 -19.02 9.63 2.45
CA ILE A 29 -18.20 8.82 3.37
C ILE A 29 -17.57 9.72 4.44
N ARG A 30 -17.00 10.87 4.04
CA ARG A 30 -16.36 11.82 4.97
C ARG A 30 -17.32 12.53 5.92
N THR A 31 -18.59 12.68 5.55
CA THR A 31 -19.57 13.47 6.33
C THR A 31 -20.56 12.61 7.09
N CYS A 32 -20.71 11.35 6.73
CA CYS A 32 -21.57 10.38 7.41
C CYS A 32 -20.75 9.61 8.45
N PRO A 33 -21.00 9.79 9.76
CA PRO A 33 -20.23 9.11 10.80
C PRO A 33 -20.30 7.58 10.73
N GLN A 34 -21.40 7.02 10.23
CA GLN A 34 -21.55 5.57 10.09
C GLN A 34 -20.66 5.02 8.97
N CYS A 35 -20.62 5.70 7.82
CA CYS A 35 -19.78 5.28 6.69
C CYS A 35 -18.31 5.51 6.99
N ASP A 36 -17.96 6.63 7.62
CA ASP A 36 -16.61 6.94 8.06
C ASP A 36 -16.09 5.87 9.05
N HIS A 37 -16.86 5.61 10.12
CA HIS A 37 -16.51 4.58 11.08
C HIS A 37 -16.45 3.18 10.44
N GLY A 38 -17.36 2.87 9.51
CA GLY A 38 -17.33 1.62 8.77
C GLY A 38 -16.04 1.44 7.97
N LEU A 39 -15.55 2.51 7.32
CA LEU A 39 -14.29 2.51 6.59
C LEU A 39 -13.09 2.27 7.52
N VAL A 40 -13.05 2.95 8.67
CA VAL A 40 -12.00 2.76 9.69
C VAL A 40 -11.96 1.30 10.17
N ARG A 41 -13.10 0.72 10.52
CA ARG A 41 -13.16 -0.69 10.95
C ARG A 41 -12.74 -1.67 9.87
N LEU A 42 -13.07 -1.36 8.61
CA LEU A 42 -12.64 -2.18 7.48
C LEU A 42 -11.11 -2.11 7.31
N SER A 43 -10.51 -0.92 7.41
CA SER A 43 -9.05 -0.79 7.36
C SER A 43 -8.37 -1.52 8.53
N GLU A 44 -8.91 -1.41 9.74
CA GLU A 44 -8.38 -2.12 10.91
C GLU A 44 -8.46 -3.65 10.73
N ALA A 45 -9.58 -4.15 10.21
CA ALA A 45 -9.75 -5.58 9.94
C ALA A 45 -8.78 -6.08 8.88
N ILE A 46 -8.57 -5.31 7.80
CA ILE A 46 -7.59 -5.64 6.76
C ILE A 46 -6.17 -5.64 7.34
N ILE A 47 -5.79 -4.63 8.12
CA ILE A 47 -4.48 -4.54 8.79
C ILE A 47 -4.29 -5.71 9.77
N ALA A 48 -5.34 -6.15 10.46
CA ALA A 48 -5.26 -7.29 11.37
C ALA A 48 -4.96 -8.63 10.66
N ASP A 49 -5.21 -8.72 9.34
CA ASP A 49 -4.83 -9.87 8.51
C ASP A 49 -3.36 -9.83 8.05
N ASP A 50 -2.60 -8.81 8.47
CA ASP A 50 -1.16 -8.75 8.20
C ASP A 50 -0.45 -9.96 8.82
N THR A 51 0.20 -10.71 7.94
CA THR A 51 0.92 -11.94 8.30
C THR A 51 2.36 -11.69 8.73
N LEU A 52 2.88 -10.46 8.57
CA LEU A 52 4.25 -10.11 8.93
C LEU A 52 4.30 -9.31 10.22
N ASN A 53 5.28 -9.64 11.05
CA ASN A 53 5.77 -8.72 12.07
C ASN A 53 6.94 -7.88 11.52
N CYS A 54 7.31 -6.81 12.23
CA CYS A 54 8.36 -5.89 11.79
C CYS A 54 9.72 -6.57 11.56
N GLU A 55 10.07 -7.58 12.35
CA GLU A 55 11.33 -8.32 12.19
C GLU A 55 11.34 -9.14 10.91
N GLN A 56 10.24 -9.85 10.63
CA GLN A 56 10.05 -10.61 9.40
C GLN A 56 9.94 -9.70 8.17
N CYS A 57 9.41 -8.50 8.32
CA CYS A 57 9.37 -7.51 7.25
C CYS A 57 10.78 -7.01 6.94
N ARG A 58 11.52 -6.54 7.96
CA ARG A 58 12.91 -6.06 7.80
C ARG A 58 13.86 -7.09 7.21
N SER A 59 13.74 -8.35 7.62
CA SER A 59 14.62 -9.41 7.10
C SER A 59 14.45 -9.65 5.59
N ARG A 60 13.34 -9.20 5.02
CA ARG A 60 13.04 -9.30 3.58
C ARG A 60 13.40 -8.04 2.79
N PHE A 61 13.86 -6.96 3.43
CA PHE A 61 14.15 -5.70 2.72
C PHE A 61 15.13 -5.85 1.56
N PRO A 62 16.29 -6.53 1.71
CA PRO A 62 17.23 -6.65 0.60
C PRO A 62 16.63 -7.39 -0.59
N ASP A 63 15.98 -8.53 -0.34
CA ASP A 63 15.34 -9.33 -1.37
C ASP A 63 14.18 -8.56 -2.04
N TYR A 64 13.39 -7.83 -1.25
CA TYR A 64 12.28 -7.03 -1.74
C TYR A 64 12.73 -5.84 -2.57
N TYR A 65 13.81 -5.17 -2.15
CA TYR A 65 14.46 -4.11 -2.92
C TYR A 65 14.88 -4.63 -4.29
N GLU A 66 15.62 -5.75 -4.33
CA GLU A 66 16.12 -6.34 -5.57
C GLU A 66 15.01 -6.89 -6.46
N ALA A 67 14.02 -7.57 -5.89
CA ALA A 67 12.93 -8.18 -6.64
C ALA A 67 11.96 -7.17 -7.25
N THR A 68 11.89 -5.94 -6.71
CA THR A 68 11.01 -4.88 -7.22
C THR A 68 11.70 -3.92 -8.19
N ARG A 69 12.98 -4.15 -8.53
CA ARG A 69 13.70 -3.31 -9.49
C ARG A 69 13.15 -3.46 -10.91
N PRO A 70 12.96 -2.36 -11.65
CA PRO A 70 12.32 -2.39 -12.97
C PRO A 70 13.23 -2.87 -14.12
N VAL A 71 14.56 -2.87 -13.93
CA VAL A 71 15.51 -3.11 -15.04
C VAL A 71 16.02 -4.55 -15.05
N TYR A 72 16.43 -5.11 -13.90
CA TYR A 72 16.79 -6.53 -13.75
C TYR A 72 16.65 -6.96 -12.28
N PRO A 73 15.65 -7.78 -11.90
CA PRO A 73 15.57 -8.30 -10.55
C PRO A 73 16.72 -9.30 -10.32
N LEU A 74 17.54 -9.07 -9.30
CA LEU A 74 18.65 -9.96 -8.93
C LEU A 74 18.21 -11.12 -8.04
N VAL A 75 16.99 -11.04 -7.49
CA VAL A 75 16.39 -12.03 -6.61
C VAL A 75 14.98 -12.37 -7.09
N GLU A 76 14.63 -13.67 -7.05
CA GLU A 76 13.26 -14.11 -7.28
C GLU A 76 12.48 -14.11 -5.96
N MET A 77 11.46 -13.27 -5.88
CA MET A 77 10.43 -13.34 -4.83
C MET A 77 9.08 -13.69 -5.46
N SER A 78 8.28 -14.51 -4.78
CA SER A 78 6.93 -14.79 -5.25
C SER A 78 6.05 -13.54 -5.16
N ALA A 79 5.06 -13.42 -6.05
CA ALA A 79 4.08 -12.34 -6.00
C ALA A 79 3.37 -12.24 -4.63
N LYS A 80 3.20 -13.37 -3.94
CA LYS A 80 2.64 -13.40 -2.59
C LYS A 80 3.56 -12.72 -1.57
N GLU A 81 4.86 -13.00 -1.62
CA GLU A 81 5.83 -12.42 -0.69
C GLU A 81 5.99 -10.92 -0.93
N ILE A 82 6.06 -10.50 -2.20
CA ILE A 82 6.05 -9.08 -2.59
C ILE A 82 4.81 -8.39 -2.03
N ALA A 83 3.62 -8.98 -2.24
CA ALA A 83 2.37 -8.41 -1.73
C ALA A 83 2.35 -8.33 -0.20
N GLN A 84 2.89 -9.32 0.51
CA GLN A 84 2.97 -9.29 1.98
C GLN A 84 3.87 -8.16 2.48
N VAL A 85 5.05 -7.98 1.89
CA VAL A 85 5.97 -6.90 2.29
C VAL A 85 5.37 -5.54 1.94
N ALA A 86 4.86 -5.37 0.72
CA ALA A 86 4.18 -4.14 0.30
C ALA A 86 3.00 -3.79 1.20
N PHE A 87 2.23 -4.79 1.62
CA PHE A 87 1.10 -4.61 2.53
C PHE A 87 1.57 -4.13 3.91
N HIS A 88 2.56 -4.78 4.52
CA HIS A 88 3.12 -4.37 5.81
C HIS A 88 3.66 -2.93 5.76
N LEU A 89 4.41 -2.60 4.71
CA LEU A 89 4.97 -1.25 4.48
C LEU A 89 3.88 -0.19 4.28
N SER A 90 2.67 -0.56 3.87
CA SER A 90 1.58 0.41 3.65
C SER A 90 0.95 0.94 4.94
N HIS A 91 1.12 0.24 6.07
CA HIS A 91 0.51 0.63 7.34
C HIS A 91 1.48 0.66 8.53
N CYS A 92 2.67 0.07 8.43
CA CYS A 92 3.70 0.13 9.46
C CYS A 92 4.69 1.26 9.16
N VAL A 93 4.45 2.45 9.73
CA VAL A 93 5.28 3.67 9.53
C VAL A 93 6.76 3.40 9.77
N SER A 94 7.10 2.70 10.86
CA SER A 94 8.50 2.40 11.19
C SER A 94 9.19 1.54 10.12
N CYS A 95 8.52 0.50 9.61
CA CYS A 95 9.12 -0.32 8.56
C CYS A 95 9.18 0.43 7.22
N HIS A 96 8.20 1.31 6.96
CA HIS A 96 8.19 2.16 5.78
C HIS A 96 9.41 3.09 5.76
N GLU A 97 9.63 3.84 6.84
CA GLU A 97 10.76 4.77 6.96
C GLU A 97 12.11 4.04 6.89
N GLU A 98 12.27 2.90 7.57
CA GLU A 98 13.48 2.08 7.51
C GLU A 98 13.74 1.55 6.08
N TYR A 99 12.69 1.18 5.35
CA TYR A 99 12.81 0.73 3.97
C TYR A 99 13.19 1.87 3.02
N GLU A 100 12.60 3.05 3.18
CA GLU A 100 12.98 4.25 2.39
C GLU A 100 14.44 4.63 2.61
N GLU A 101 14.94 4.56 3.85
CA GLU A 101 16.36 4.81 4.14
C GLU A 101 17.27 3.80 3.44
N LEU A 102 16.91 2.51 3.46
CA LEU A 102 17.64 1.46 2.74
C LEU A 102 17.68 1.74 1.23
N VAL A 103 16.54 2.09 0.63
CA VAL A 103 16.46 2.44 -0.80
C VAL A 103 17.42 3.59 -1.14
N LEU A 104 17.41 4.66 -0.34
CA LEU A 104 18.28 5.81 -0.54
C LEU A 104 19.76 5.45 -0.45
N LEU A 105 20.14 4.60 0.51
CA LEU A 105 21.53 4.15 0.67
C LEU A 105 21.97 3.29 -0.52
N SER A 106 21.16 2.32 -0.94
CA SER A 106 21.47 1.46 -2.09
C SER A 106 21.62 2.26 -3.38
N GLU A 107 20.74 3.24 -3.63
CA GLU A 107 20.85 4.11 -4.82
C GLU A 107 22.11 5.01 -4.79
N LEU A 108 22.57 5.42 -3.60
CA LEU A 108 23.81 6.18 -3.45
C LEU A 108 25.05 5.31 -3.71
N GLU A 109 25.07 4.08 -3.22
CA GLU A 109 26.16 3.12 -3.43
C GLU A 109 26.34 2.81 -4.92
N GLU A 110 25.25 2.48 -5.62
CA GLU A 110 25.28 2.19 -7.05
C GLU A 110 25.77 3.36 -7.91
N ARG A 111 25.38 4.58 -7.54
CA ARG A 111 25.87 5.79 -8.23
C ARG A 111 27.35 6.00 -8.04
N ASN A 112 27.90 5.67 -6.86
CA ASN A 112 29.33 5.78 -6.63
C ASN A 112 30.10 4.69 -7.38
N GLU A 113 29.58 3.46 -7.43
CA GLU A 113 30.18 2.36 -8.22
C GLU A 113 30.24 2.69 -9.72
N MET A 114 29.25 3.43 -10.25
CA MET A 114 29.26 3.90 -11.63
C MET A 114 30.28 5.01 -11.93
N VAL A 115 30.74 5.76 -10.91
CA VAL A 115 31.75 6.83 -11.09
C VAL A 115 33.17 6.28 -11.11
N ASP A 116 33.39 5.11 -10.51
CA ASP A 116 34.69 4.45 -10.40
C ASP A 116 35.00 3.46 -11.57
N LEU A 117 34.13 3.38 -12.59
CA LEU A 117 34.28 2.57 -13.82
C LEU A 117 34.57 3.42 -15.06
#